data_AF-A0A7Y6PU89-F1
#
_entry.id   AF-A0A7Y6PU89-F1
#
_cell.length_a   1.000
_cell.length_b   1.000
_cell.length_c   1.000
_cell.angle_alpha   90.00
_cell.angle_beta   90.00
_cell.angle_gamma   90.00
#
_symmetry.space_group_name_H-M   'P 1'
#
loop_
_entity.id
_entity.type
_entity.pdbx_description
1 polymer ?
#
loop_
_entity_poly.entity_id
_entity_poly.type
_entity_poly.pdbx_seq_one_letter_code
_entity_poly.pdbx_strand_id
1 'polypeptide(L)'
;MPITDLIRQQEIETLVGRFAQRGYGWARRCFFGQAGIIVGTPAVPILRDGIALPWDHAVQLYWKGSHWEARLTPHGGPHWIKTASTLDELAALGEEAIASCRWRRSRMTPPGIGWKAA
;
A
#
# COMPACT_ATOMS: atom_id res chain seq x y z
N MET A 1 20.12 7.13 -14.42
CA MET A 1 18.83 7.16 -13.69
C MET A 1 18.35 8.61 -13.68
N PRO A 2 17.15 8.91 -14.20
CA PRO A 2 16.62 10.28 -14.21
C PRO A 2 16.36 10.77 -12.77
N ILE A 3 16.46 12.08 -12.54
CA ILE A 3 16.32 12.71 -11.20
C ILE A 3 14.98 12.35 -10.54
N THR A 4 13.92 12.24 -11.33
CA THR A 4 12.58 11.83 -10.87
C THR A 4 12.58 10.45 -10.24
N ASP A 5 13.34 9.49 -10.75
CA ASP A 5 13.36 8.14 -10.19
C ASP A 5 14.07 8.11 -8.82
N LEU A 6 15.11 8.94 -8.64
CA LEU A 6 15.80 9.07 -7.36
C LEU A 6 14.88 9.67 -6.30
N ILE A 7 14.14 10.73 -6.66
CA ILE A 7 13.16 11.36 -5.77
C ILE A 7 12.10 10.33 -5.37
N ARG A 8 11.56 9.56 -6.32
CA ARG A 8 10.54 8.55 -6.05
C ARG A 8 11.04 7.42 -5.15
N GLN A 9 12.30 7.01 -5.30
CA GLN A 9 12.91 6.06 -4.37
C GLN A 9 13.02 6.62 -2.96
N GLN A 10 13.51 7.86 -2.79
CA GLN A 10 13.61 8.52 -1.49
C GLN A 10 12.25 8.65 -0.78
N GLU A 11 11.21 8.97 -1.56
CA GLU A 11 9.83 9.07 -1.08
C GLU A 11 9.28 7.71 -0.64
N ILE A 12 9.58 6.64 -1.38
CA ILE A 12 9.26 5.27 -0.99
C ILE A 12 9.95 4.89 0.33
N GLU A 13 11.24 5.21 0.48
CA GLU A 13 11.97 4.97 1.73
C GLU A 13 11.37 5.74 2.91
N THR A 14 10.88 6.95 2.65
CA THR A 14 10.18 7.76 3.66
C THR A 14 8.89 7.07 4.12
N LEU A 15 8.09 6.53 3.18
CA LEU A 15 6.89 5.75 3.53
C LEU A 15 7.23 4.49 4.31
N VAL A 16 8.27 3.75 3.89
CA VAL A 16 8.76 2.56 4.59
C VAL A 16 9.09 2.91 6.04
N GLY A 17 9.84 3.99 6.27
CA GLY A 17 10.18 4.45 7.62
C GLY A 17 8.95 4.74 8.47
N ARG A 18 7.95 5.44 7.91
CA ARG A 18 6.70 5.77 8.62
C ARG A 18 5.92 4.53 9.03
N PHE A 19 5.74 3.58 8.12
CA PHE A 19 4.98 2.36 8.41
C PHE A 19 5.74 1.43 9.35
N ALA A 20 7.06 1.30 9.20
CA ALA A 20 7.91 0.53 10.11
C ALA A 20 7.87 1.09 11.54
N GLN A 21 7.95 2.42 11.71
CA GLN A 21 7.85 3.08 13.02
C GLN A 21 6.51 2.82 13.72
N ARG A 22 5.45 2.59 12.95
CA ARG A 22 4.11 2.28 13.45
C ARG A 22 3.85 0.76 13.60
N GLY A 23 4.85 -0.07 13.37
CA GLY A 23 4.78 -1.53 13.56
C GLY A 23 4.11 -2.30 12.42
N TYR A 24 3.90 -1.69 11.25
CA TYR A 24 3.33 -2.37 10.09
C TYR A 24 4.37 -3.23 9.38
N GLY A 25 3.91 -4.34 8.77
CA GLY A 25 4.71 -5.12 7.83
C GLY A 25 4.72 -4.44 6.46
N TRP A 26 5.85 -4.48 5.77
CA TRP A 26 5.99 -3.89 4.45
C TRP A 26 6.94 -4.71 3.56
N ALA A 27 6.80 -4.57 2.24
CA ALA A 27 7.77 -5.08 1.27
C ALA A 27 7.82 -4.17 0.04
N ARG A 28 9.01 -4.02 -0.55
CA ARG A 28 9.17 -3.32 -1.84
C ARG A 28 8.70 -4.22 -2.97
N ARG A 29 7.95 -3.66 -3.92
CA ARG A 29 7.45 -4.37 -5.11
C ARG A 29 7.38 -3.40 -6.30
N CYS A 30 7.28 -3.96 -7.49
CA CYS A 30 6.95 -3.20 -8.69
C CYS A 30 5.49 -3.44 -9.05
N PHE A 31 4.73 -2.36 -9.25
CA PHE A 31 3.34 -2.39 -9.68
C PHE A 31 3.25 -1.71 -11.03
N PHE A 32 2.86 -2.44 -12.07
CA PHE A 32 2.75 -1.90 -13.43
C PHE A 32 4.05 -1.25 -13.94
N GLY A 33 5.20 -1.83 -13.57
CA GLY A 33 6.52 -1.29 -13.91
C GLY A 33 6.96 -0.08 -13.08
N GLN A 34 6.14 0.36 -12.11
CA GLN A 34 6.48 1.45 -11.19
C GLN A 34 6.94 0.90 -9.85
N ALA A 35 7.96 1.52 -9.27
CA ALA A 35 8.40 1.19 -7.92
C ALA A 35 7.32 1.56 -6.91
N GLY A 36 7.14 0.72 -5.89
CA GLY A 36 6.22 0.98 -4.79
C GLY A 36 6.44 0.03 -3.62
N ILE A 37 5.50 0.07 -2.69
CA ILE A 37 5.50 -0.79 -1.50
C ILE A 37 4.15 -1.45 -1.33
N ILE A 38 4.17 -2.63 -0.72
CA ILE A 38 3.00 -3.24 -0.13
C ILE A 38 3.11 -3.09 1.39
N VAL A 39 2.02 -2.72 2.06
CA VAL A 39 1.98 -2.48 3.50
C VAL A 39 0.76 -3.20 4.09
N GLY A 40 0.88 -3.80 5.26
CA GLY A 40 -0.23 -4.49 5.92
C GLY A 40 0.02 -4.71 7.40
N THR A 41 -0.97 -5.23 8.10
CA THR A 41 -0.74 -5.75 9.46
C THR A 41 0.19 -6.95 9.40
N PRO A 42 1.24 -7.01 10.23
CA PRO A 42 2.13 -8.16 10.27
C PRO A 42 1.32 -9.42 10.62
N ALA A 43 1.42 -10.47 9.81
CA ALA A 43 0.66 -11.70 10.05
C ALA A 43 1.17 -12.45 11.28
N VAL A 44 2.50 -12.54 11.47
CA VAL A 44 3.23 -13.03 12.66
C VAL A 44 4.73 -12.59 12.48
N PRO A 45 5.69 -12.82 13.40
CA PRO A 45 6.81 -11.89 13.61
C PRO A 45 7.72 -11.76 12.37
N ILE A 46 8.10 -10.51 12.13
CA ILE A 46 8.95 -10.00 11.06
C ILE A 46 10.28 -10.78 11.01
N LEU A 47 10.41 -11.74 10.10
CA LEU A 47 11.72 -12.22 9.70
C LEU A 47 12.30 -11.22 8.72
N ARG A 48 13.47 -10.71 9.08
CA ARG A 48 14.19 -9.56 8.52
C ARG A 48 14.43 -9.58 7.00
N ASP A 49 14.13 -10.67 6.30
CA ASP A 49 14.59 -10.91 4.94
C ASP A 49 13.50 -11.38 3.95
N GLY A 50 12.22 -11.29 4.29
CA GLY A 50 11.16 -11.57 3.31
C GLY A 50 9.88 -12.08 3.94
N ILE A 51 8.94 -11.16 4.20
CA ILE A 51 7.60 -11.52 4.65
C ILE A 51 6.74 -11.85 3.42
N ALA A 52 6.10 -13.02 3.45
CA ALA A 52 4.86 -13.25 2.72
C ALA A 52 3.76 -12.48 3.47
N LEU A 53 3.54 -11.21 3.11
CA LEU A 53 2.34 -10.52 3.56
C LEU A 53 1.18 -11.29 2.93
N PRO A 54 0.22 -11.83 3.70
CA PRO A 54 -1.00 -12.36 3.10
C PRO A 54 -1.61 -11.20 2.30
N TRP A 55 -1.63 -11.36 0.98
CA TRP A 55 -2.07 -10.33 0.01
C TRP A 55 -3.47 -9.82 0.32
N ASP A 56 -4.24 -10.66 0.99
CA ASP A 56 -5.58 -10.51 1.53
C ASP A 56 -5.73 -9.34 2.53
N HIS A 57 -4.62 -8.86 3.12
CA HIS A 57 -4.62 -7.83 4.18
C HIS A 57 -3.61 -6.71 3.95
N ALA A 58 -3.28 -6.44 2.69
CA ALA A 58 -2.26 -5.47 2.36
C ALA A 58 -2.68 -4.48 1.28
N VAL A 59 -2.19 -3.26 1.42
CA VAL A 59 -2.39 -2.14 0.49
C VAL A 59 -1.12 -1.92 -0.32
N GLN A 60 -1.29 -1.75 -1.62
CA GLN A 60 -0.22 -1.39 -2.55
C GLN A 60 -0.18 0.13 -2.66
N LEU A 61 1.00 0.73 -2.49
CA LEU A 61 1.23 2.17 -2.55
C LEU A 61 2.32 2.44 -3.59
N TYR A 62 1.99 3.16 -4.65
CA TYR A 62 2.94 3.42 -5.75
C TYR A 62 2.63 4.72 -6.49
N TRP A 63 3.63 5.23 -7.20
CA TRP A 63 3.48 6.38 -8.08
C TRP A 63 2.90 5.95 -9.43
N LYS A 64 1.92 6.69 -9.94
CA LYS A 64 1.24 6.45 -11.21
C LYS A 64 1.28 7.69 -12.08
N GLY A 65 2.47 7.97 -12.64
CA GLY A 65 2.70 9.03 -13.62
C GLY A 65 2.62 10.45 -13.05
N SER A 66 1.44 10.86 -12.57
CA SER A 66 1.14 12.21 -12.07
C SER A 66 0.66 12.27 -10.62
N HIS A 67 0.33 11.14 -10.01
CA HIS A 67 -0.19 11.06 -8.64
C HIS A 67 0.23 9.76 -7.95
N TRP A 68 0.06 9.70 -6.64
CA TRP A 68 0.17 8.47 -5.87
C TRP A 68 -1.15 7.71 -5.88
N GLU A 69 -1.07 6.38 -5.89
CA GLU A 69 -2.24 5.50 -5.82
C GLU A 69 -2.08 4.52 -4.67
N ALA A 70 -3.13 4.43 -3.84
CA ALA A 70 -3.33 3.33 -2.91
C ALA A 70 -4.29 2.33 -3.54
N ARG A 71 -3.92 1.05 -3.57
CA ARG A 71 -4.68 -0.02 -4.21
C ARG A 71 -4.86 -1.22 -3.28
N LEU A 72 -6.09 -1.73 -3.24
CA LEU A 72 -6.45 -2.97 -2.58
C LEU A 72 -6.82 -4.05 -3.59
N THR A 73 -6.30 -5.24 -3.38
CA THR A 73 -6.47 -6.37 -4.30
C THR A 73 -6.89 -7.64 -3.56
N PRO A 74 -8.18 -7.78 -3.18
CA PRO A 74 -8.70 -9.05 -2.67
C PRO A 74 -8.50 -10.18 -3.67
N HIS A 75 -8.21 -11.38 -3.17
CA HIS A 75 -8.33 -12.59 -3.97
C HIS A 75 -9.80 -12.81 -4.38
N GLY A 76 -10.05 -12.88 -5.70
CA GLY A 76 -11.36 -13.20 -6.27
C GLY A 76 -12.43 -12.12 -6.12
N GLY A 77 -12.05 -10.88 -5.83
CA GLY A 77 -12.97 -9.75 -5.64
C GLY A 77 -12.58 -8.50 -6.45
N PRO A 78 -13.38 -7.42 -6.37
CA PRO A 78 -13.08 -6.16 -7.04
C PRO A 78 -11.83 -5.51 -6.45
N HIS A 79 -11.04 -4.88 -7.32
CA HIS A 79 -9.92 -4.04 -6.92
C HIS A 79 -10.43 -2.64 -6.56
N TRP A 80 -9.87 -2.05 -5.51
CA TRP A 80 -10.23 -0.69 -5.09
C TRP A 80 -9.03 0.23 -5.15
N ILE A 81 -9.20 1.44 -5.66
CA ILE A 81 -8.16 2.48 -5.71
C ILE A 81 -8.63 3.78 -5.08
N LYS A 82 -7.66 4.52 -4.54
CA LYS A 82 -7.81 5.92 -4.12
C LYS A 82 -6.49 6.64 -4.37
N THR A 83 -6.58 7.88 -4.84
CA THR A 83 -5.41 8.66 -5.26
C THR A 83 -5.02 9.66 -4.18
N ALA A 84 -3.72 9.95 -4.10
CA ALA A 84 -3.14 10.97 -3.24
C ALA A 84 -2.19 11.87 -4.05
N SER A 85 -2.11 13.14 -3.67
CA SER A 85 -1.18 14.10 -4.27
C SER A 85 0.12 14.21 -3.47
N THR A 86 0.08 13.82 -2.19
CA THR A 86 1.22 13.91 -1.27
C THR A 86 1.50 12.57 -0.59
N LEU A 87 2.72 12.44 -0.04
CA LEU A 87 3.08 11.27 0.77
C LEU A 87 2.29 11.16 2.07
N ASP A 88 1.89 12.29 2.66
CA ASP A 88 1.12 12.31 3.91
C ASP A 88 -0.29 11.78 3.65
N GLU A 89 -0.93 12.25 2.58
CA GLU A 89 -2.20 11.70 2.11
C GLU A 89 -2.08 10.20 1.82
N LEU A 90 -1.04 9.78 1.08
CA LEU A 90 -0.85 8.37 0.74
C LEU A 90 -0.64 7.49 1.98
N ALA A 91 0.12 7.97 2.96
CA ALA A 91 0.31 7.26 4.23
C ALA A 91 -1.02 7.12 4.97
N ALA A 92 -1.82 8.19 5.05
CA ALA A 92 -3.15 8.15 5.66
C ALA A 92 -4.10 7.19 4.93
N LEU A 93 -4.06 7.15 3.60
CA LEU A 93 -4.83 6.18 2.81
C LEU A 93 -4.40 4.74 3.09
N GLY A 94 -3.10 4.50 3.26
CA GLY A 94 -2.59 3.18 3.62
C GLY A 94 -3.13 2.72 4.98
N GLU A 95 -3.16 3.61 5.97
CA GLU A 95 -3.72 3.31 7.29
C GLU A 95 -5.24 3.14 7.29
N GLU A 96 -5.97 3.99 6.56
CA GLU A 96 -7.41 3.84 6.30
C GLU A 96 -7.68 2.45 5.73
N ALA A 97 -6.95 2.05 4.69
CA ALA A 97 -7.09 0.76 4.04
C ALA A 97 -6.82 -0.40 5.01
N ILE A 98 -5.71 -0.35 5.77
CA ILE A 98 -5.34 -1.39 6.72
C ILE A 98 -6.36 -1.51 7.85
N ALA A 99 -6.85 -0.38 8.38
CA ALA A 99 -7.89 -0.36 9.41
C ALA A 99 -9.19 -1.00 8.93
N SER A 100 -9.57 -0.75 7.68
CA SER A 100 -10.77 -1.33 7.06
C SER A 100 -10.59 -2.79 6.64
N CYS A 101 -9.36 -3.26 6.43
CA CYS A 101 -9.03 -4.66 6.12
C CYS A 101 -9.17 -5.63 7.32
N ARG A 102 -9.64 -5.17 8.49
CA ARG A 102 -9.89 -6.00 9.68
C ARG A 102 -11.05 -7.02 9.55
N TRP A 103 -11.60 -7.26 8.35
CA TRP A 103 -12.82 -8.08 8.20
C TRP A 103 -12.69 -9.30 7.28
N ARG A 104 -13.35 -10.37 7.73
CA ARG A 104 -13.34 -11.75 7.25
C ARG A 104 -13.73 -11.92 5.78
N ARG A 105 -13.18 -12.98 5.16
CA ARG A 105 -13.67 -13.75 4.00
C ARG A 105 -15.16 -13.49 3.70
N SER A 106 -15.47 -12.64 2.72
CA SER A 106 -16.54 -12.91 1.71
C SER A 106 -17.06 -11.68 0.96
N ARG A 107 -16.79 -10.43 1.36
CA ARG A 107 -17.23 -9.25 0.59
C ARG A 107 -16.51 -7.99 1.09
N MET A 108 -15.34 -7.67 0.55
CA MET A 108 -14.72 -6.38 0.83
C MET A 108 -15.52 -5.29 0.10
N THR A 109 -16.36 -4.60 0.86
CA THR A 109 -16.84 -3.26 0.53
C THR A 109 -15.64 -2.29 0.47
N PRO A 110 -15.73 -1.19 -0.29
CA PRO A 110 -14.68 -0.18 -0.29
C PRO A 110 -14.32 0.25 1.15
N PRO A 111 -13.03 0.48 1.47
CA PRO A 111 -12.57 0.83 2.81
C PRO A 111 -13.23 2.06 3.44
N GLY A 112 -13.87 2.90 2.61
CA GLY A 112 -14.52 4.14 3.01
C GLY A 112 -15.00 4.93 1.80
N ILE A 113 -15.46 6.16 2.05
CA ILE A 113 -15.87 7.10 1.00
C ILE A 113 -14.68 7.45 0.09
N GLY A 114 -14.93 7.50 -1.22
CA GLY A 114 -13.96 7.94 -2.23
C GLY A 114 -13.07 6.84 -2.81
N TRP A 115 -13.16 5.61 -2.31
CA TRP A 115 -12.58 4.44 -2.99
C TRP A 115 -13.39 4.09 -4.23
N LYS A 116 -12.71 3.86 -5.34
CA LYS A 116 -13.32 3.52 -6.64
C LYS A 116 -12.91 2.13 -7.07
N ALA A 117 -13.79 1.44 -7.80
CA ALA A 117 -13.40 0.21 -8.48
C ALA A 117 -12.28 0.54 -9.49
N ALA A 118 -11.19 -0.22 -9.44
CA ALA A 118 -10.00 -0.03 -10.25
C ALA A 118 -10.14 -0.61 -11.66
#